data_AF-A0A9P6TAA1-F1
#
_entry.id   AF-A0A9P6TAA1-F1
#
_cell.length_a   1.000
_cell.length_b   1.000
_cell.length_c   1.000
_cell.angle_alpha   90.00
_cell.angle_beta   90.00
_cell.angle_gamma   90.00
#
_symmetry.space_group_name_H-M   'P 1'
#
loop_
_entity.id
_entity.type
_entity.pdbx_description
1 polymer ?
#
loop_
_entity_poly.entity_id
_entity_poly.type
_entity_poly.pdbx_seq_one_letter_code
_entity_poly.pdbx_strand_id
1 'polypeptide(L)' 'VLVWPYEGTNSVAITGGDLKRLEEGEFLNDTLIEFGLKWELEQIRNRDPALCESIHMFNSFFYQKLSKKQKAKWVQAYN' A
#
# COMPACT_ATOMS: atom_id res chain seq x y z
N VAL A 1 -3.87 18.50 5.81
CA VAL A 1 -3.27 17.29 5.22
C VAL A 1 -2.17 16.84 6.15
N LEU A 2 -2.23 15.59 6.62
CA LEU A 2 -1.18 14.97 7.44
C LEU A 2 -0.23 14.23 6.50
N VAL A 3 1.07 14.36 6.67
CA VAL A 3 2.07 13.65 5.85
C VAL A 3 2.91 12.76 6.76
N TRP A 4 3.01 11.47 6.44
CA TRP A 4 3.72 10.49 7.27
C TRP A 4 4.51 9.45 6.45
N PRO A 5 5.78 9.14 6.79
CA PRO A 5 6.60 9.90 7.72
C PRO A 5 6.83 11.34 7.22
N TYR A 6 7.05 12.28 8.15
CA TYR A 6 7.24 13.70 7.81
C TYR A 6 8.55 13.94 7.05
N GLU A 7 9.52 13.04 7.22
CA GLU A 7 10.80 13.06 6.53
C GLU A 7 11.00 11.78 5.71
N GLY A 8 11.49 11.93 4.47
CA GLY A 8 11.84 10.83 3.58
C GLY A 8 11.04 10.77 2.28
N THR A 9 11.58 10.04 1.31
CA THR A 9 11.05 9.91 -0.06
C THR A 9 9.80 9.03 -0.18
N ASN A 10 9.30 8.46 0.92
CA ASN A 10 8.23 7.47 0.92
C ASN A 10 7.03 7.88 1.80
N SER A 11 6.77 9.18 1.90
CA SER A 11 5.66 9.74 2.70
C SER A 11 4.29 9.50 2.06
N VAL A 12 3.28 9.25 2.88
CA VAL A 12 1.87 9.19 2.53
C VAL A 12 1.17 10.47 3.00
N ALA A 13 0.42 11.12 2.11
CA ALA A 13 -0.36 12.31 2.43
C ALA A 13 -1.82 11.92 2.70
N ILE A 14 -2.25 12.07 3.95
CA ILE A 14 -3.61 11.80 4.43
C ILE A 14 -4.41 13.10 4.45
N THR A 15 -5.51 13.11 3.73
CA THR A 15 -6.45 14.21 3.62
C THR A 15 -7.70 13.96 4.47
N GLY A 16 -8.55 14.99 4.62
CA GLY A 16 -9.84 14.81 5.29
C GLY A 16 -10.79 13.85 4.56
N GLY A 17 -10.63 13.69 3.24
CA GLY A 17 -11.38 12.72 2.46
C GLY A 17 -10.97 11.28 2.77
N ASP A 18 -9.69 11.05 3.03
CA ASP A 18 -9.20 9.74 3.48
C ASP A 18 -9.78 9.39 4.85
N LEU A 19 -9.83 10.33 5.79
CA LEU A 19 -10.38 10.08 7.13
C LEU A 19 -11.85 9.63 7.12
N LYS A 20 -12.67 10.16 6.20
CA LYS A 20 -14.07 9.74 6.06
C LYS A 20 -14.22 8.26 5.68
N ARG A 21 -13.19 7.67 5.04
CA ARG A 21 -13.19 6.26 4.66
C ARG A 21 -12.95 5.31 5.83
N LEU A 22 -12.71 5.84 7.04
CA LEU A 22 -12.66 5.08 8.29
C LEU A 22 -14.04 4.95 8.95
N GLU A 23 -15.07 5.61 8.42
CA GLU A 23 -16.44 5.50 8.94
C GLU A 23 -17.03 4.09 8.70
N GLU A 24 -17.99 3.71 9.53
CA GLU A 24 -18.62 2.39 9.43
C GLU A 24 -19.32 2.20 8.08
N GLY A 25 -19.11 1.04 7.46
CA GLY A 25 -19.69 0.71 6.15
C GLY A 25 -18.91 1.25 4.95
N GLU A 26 -17.88 2.07 5.16
CA GLU A 26 -17.00 2.54 4.08
C GLU A 26 -15.85 1.56 3.81
N PHE A 27 -15.45 1.43 2.54
CA PHE A 27 -14.22 0.71 2.20
C PHE A 27 -13.00 1.58 2.44
N LEU A 28 -11.92 1.01 2.97
CA LEU A 28 -10.63 1.70 2.98
C LEU A 28 -10.19 2.03 1.56
N ASN A 29 -9.50 3.16 1.39
CA ASN A 29 -8.87 3.50 0.12
C ASN A 29 -7.38 3.13 0.11
N ASP A 30 -6.76 3.21 -1.05
CA ASP A 30 -5.35 2.86 -1.24
C ASP A 30 -4.42 3.65 -0.30
N THR A 31 -4.70 4.94 -0.06
CA THR A 31 -3.92 5.79 0.85
C THR A 31 -3.91 5.25 2.28
N LEU A 32 -5.07 4.89 2.82
CA LEU A 32 -5.19 4.34 4.17
C LEU A 32 -4.56 2.96 4.30
N ILE A 33 -4.71 2.12 3.28
CA ILE A 33 -4.08 0.79 3.24
C ILE A 33 -2.56 0.94 3.22
N GLU A 34 -2.01 1.81 2.36
CA GLU A 34 -0.57 2.06 2.27
C GLU A 34 -0.02 2.62 3.59
N PHE A 35 -0.72 3.58 4.19
CA PHE A 35 -0.36 4.12 5.50
C PHE A 35 -0.30 3.02 6.57
N GLY A 36 -1.35 2.19 6.68
CA GLY A 36 -1.42 1.13 7.67
C GLY A 36 -0.29 0.11 7.53
N LEU A 37 0.02 -0.30 6.30
CA LEU A 37 1.12 -1.25 6.06
C LEU A 37 2.49 -0.66 6.41
N LYS A 38 2.74 0.62 6.07
CA LYS A 38 3.98 1.30 6.46
C LYS A 38 4.08 1.47 7.97
N TRP A 39 2.98 1.79 8.65
CA TRP A 39 2.93 1.89 10.11
C TRP A 39 3.31 0.57 10.76
N GLU A 40 2.72 -0.55 10.32
CA GLU A 40 3.05 -1.89 10.82
C GLU A 40 4.50 -2.27 10.56
N LEU A 41 5.03 -1.97 9.38
CA LEU A 41 6.46 -2.19 9.09
C LEU A 41 7.38 -1.42 10.03
N GLU A 42 7.02 -0.20 10.41
CA GLU A 42 7.78 0.57 11.39
C GLU A 42 7.69 -0.04 12.79
N GLN A 43 6.53 -0.57 13.19
CA GLN A 43 6.42 -1.35 14.44
C GLN A 43 7.31 -2.60 14.40
N ILE A 44 7.36 -3.28 13.24
CA ILE A 44 8.24 -4.43 13.01
C ILE A 44 9.71 -4.00 13.11
N ARG A 45 10.10 -2.89 12.48
CA ARG A 45 11.46 -2.35 12.54
C ARG A 45 11.90 -2.09 13.98
N ASN A 46 11.03 -1.54 14.81
CA ASN A 46 11.33 -1.25 16.22
C ASN A 46 11.51 -2.51 17.08
N ARG A 47 10.76 -3.59 16.80
CA ARG A 47 10.84 -4.85 17.57
C ARG A 47 11.89 -5.82 17.05
N ASP A 48 12.07 -5.90 15.72
CA ASP A 48 12.92 -6.85 15.02
C ASP A 48 13.38 -6.27 13.67
N PRO A 49 14.51 -5.53 13.66
CA PRO A 49 15.06 -4.94 12.45
C PRO A 49 15.42 -5.98 11.38
N ALA A 50 15.88 -7.17 11.77
CA ALA A 50 16.28 -8.21 10.82
C ALA A 50 15.07 -8.78 10.07
N LEU A 51 13.96 -8.99 10.78
CA LEU A 51 12.69 -9.35 10.15
C LEU A 51 12.21 -8.25 9.22
N CYS A 52 12.28 -6.98 9.63
CA CYS A 52 11.87 -5.86 8.78
C CYS A 52 12.65 -5.84 7.45
N GLU A 53 13.97 -6.03 7.48
CA GLU A 53 14.80 -6.07 6.27
C GLU A 53 14.50 -7.28 5.37
N SER A 54 13.92 -8.35 5.90
CA SER A 54 13.48 -9.50 5.11
C SER A 54 12.13 -9.28 4.39
N ILE A 55 11.42 -8.19 4.69
CA ILE A 55 10.08 -7.90 4.14
C ILE A 55 10.19 -6.85 3.03
N HIS A 56 9.72 -7.20 1.83
CA HIS A 56 9.56 -6.25 0.72
C HIS A 56 8.08 -5.91 0.51
N MET A 57 7.74 -4.62 0.60
CA MET A 57 6.38 -4.13 0.37
C MET A 57 6.26 -3.49 -1.00
N PHE A 58 5.35 -4.04 -1.82
CA PHE A 58 4.98 -3.45 -3.10
C PHE A 58 3.87 -2.39 -2.93
N ASN A 59 3.83 -1.40 -3.82
CA ASN A 59 2.70 -0.45 -3.86
C ASN A 59 1.43 -1.09 -4.49
N SER A 60 0.29 -0.41 -4.35
CA SER A 60 -1.01 -0.92 -4.83
C SER A 60 -1.06 -1.14 -6.35
N PHE A 61 -0.20 -0.46 -7.12
CA PHE A 61 -0.10 -0.61 -8.57
C PHE A 61 0.60 -1.91 -9.02
N PHE A 62 1.39 -2.55 -8.15
CA PHE A 62 2.15 -3.74 -8.53
C PHE A 62 1.24 -4.86 -9.03
N TYR A 63 0.21 -5.22 -8.25
CA TYR A 63 -0.70 -6.28 -8.63
C TYR A 63 -1.55 -5.93 -9.86
N GLN A 64 -1.96 -4.66 -9.98
CA GLN A 64 -2.67 -4.18 -11.17
C GLN A 64 -1.84 -4.33 -12.44
N LYS A 65 -0.53 -4.06 -12.38
CA LYS A 65 0.38 -4.26 -13.52
C LYS A 65 0.62 -5.75 -13.80
N LEU A 66 0.76 -6.57 -12.76
CA LEU A 66 0.99 -8.00 -12.90
C LEU A 66 -0.20 -8.71 -13.58
N SER A 67 -1.41 -8.44 -13.09
CA SER A 67 -2.64 -9.07 -13.59
C SER A 67 -2.99 -8.67 -15.03
N LYS A 68 -2.71 -7.44 -15.45
CA LYS A 68 -2.88 -6.98 -16.84
C LYS A 68 -2.07 -7.82 -17.83
N LYS A 69 -0.83 -8.19 -17.48
CA LYS A 69 0.02 -9.05 -18.33
C LYS A 69 -0.51 -10.48 -18.45
N GLN A 70 -1.12 -11.02 -17.39
CA GLN A 70 -1.77 -12.34 -17.46
C GLN A 70 -2.98 -12.30 -18.39
N LYS A 71 -3.89 -11.33 -18.24
CA LYS A 71 -5.06 -11.20 -19.14
C LYS A 71 -4.66 -11.10 -20.61
N ALA A 72 -3.61 -10.34 -20.94
CA ALA A 72 -3.13 -10.24 -22.32
C ALA A 72 -2.66 -11.60 -22.88
N LYS A 73 -1.95 -12.40 -22.08
CA LYS A 73 -1.54 -13.76 -22.47
C LYS A 73 -2.73 -14.70 -22.65
N TRP A 74 -3.74 -14.64 -21.78
CA TRP A 74 -4.95 -15.43 -21.90
C TRP A 74 -5.73 -15.09 -23.18
N VAL A 75 -5.86 -13.81 -23.53
CA VAL A 75 -6.53 -13.39 -24.77
C VAL A 75 -5.74 -13.79 -26.03
N GLN A 76 -4.40 -13.78 -25.98
CA GLN A 76 -3.57 -14.24 -27.11
C GLN A 76 -3.55 -15.77 -27.27
N ALA A 77 -3.77 -16.55 -26.21
CA ALA A 77 -3.75 -18.01 -26.28
C ALA A 77 -5.06 -18.64 -26.81
N TYR A 78 -6.13 -17.87 -26.89
CA TYR A 78 -7.47 -18.31 -27.31
C TYR A 78 -7.98 -17.60 -28.58
N ASN A 79 -7.11 -16.84 -29.27
CA ASN A 79 -7.31 -16.32 -30.63
C ASN A 79 -6.29 -16.97 -31.57
#